data_AF-A0A833UDY1-F1
#
_entry.id   AF-A0A833UDY1-F1
#
_cell.length_a   1.000
_cell.length_b   1.000
_cell.length_c   1.000
_cell.angle_alpha   90.00
_cell.angle_beta   90.00
_cell.angle_gamma   90.00
#
_symmetry.space_group_name_H-M   'P 1'
#
loop_
_entity.id
_entity.type
_entity.pdbx_description
1 polymer ?
#
loop_
_entity_poly.entity_id
_entity_poly.type
_entity_poly.pdbx_seq_one_letter_code
_entity_poly.pdbx_strand_id
1 'polypeptide(L)'
;VYGPNLDADRGFLWDELAGVHSWWDLPWCIGGDFNVVRFPSESFRRRRVRPASVEFSEYCGGIHSGRRYFKFENMWLKSEGFVERVKQWWISYQFNGTPSFIFANKLKALKRDLKEWNKQSFGDIRENNNIKWLEIQELDRLQEVRPLSEEEQLQRTVLVADLERIILQEEMSWRQKSRALWLREGDRSTKFFHSIANSHRRNNNIEVLKIEGMECRDEEVIKEHVTD
;
A
#
# COMPACT_ATOMS: atom_id res chain seq x y z
N VAL A 1 0.05 -29.64 -15.41
CA VAL A 1 -0.92 -29.04 -16.35
C VAL A 1 -0.18 -28.18 -17.35
N TYR A 2 -0.48 -28.35 -18.64
CA TYR A 2 0.06 -27.48 -19.68
C TYR A 2 -1.11 -26.64 -20.21
N GLY A 3 -1.12 -25.36 -19.88
CA GLY A 3 -2.21 -24.45 -20.23
C GLY A 3 -2.15 -24.05 -21.70
N PRO A 4 -3.31 -23.79 -22.35
CA PRO A 4 -3.34 -23.42 -23.74
C PRO A 4 -2.64 -22.07 -23.97
N ASN A 5 -2.02 -21.95 -25.14
CA ASN A 5 -1.32 -20.73 -25.55
C ASN A 5 -2.28 -19.61 -25.97
N LEU A 6 -3.50 -19.96 -26.41
CA LEU A 6 -4.53 -19.01 -26.80
C LEU A 6 -5.34 -18.56 -25.56
N ASP A 7 -5.51 -17.24 -25.41
CA ASP A 7 -6.24 -16.65 -24.28
C ASP A 7 -7.71 -17.14 -24.22
N ALA A 8 -8.35 -17.38 -25.38
CA ALA A 8 -9.75 -17.81 -25.47
C ALA A 8 -10.04 -19.21 -24.92
N ASP A 9 -9.04 -20.11 -24.95
CA ASP A 9 -9.21 -21.51 -24.53
C ASP A 9 -8.92 -21.70 -23.03
N ARG A 10 -8.43 -20.66 -22.33
CA ARG A 10 -8.07 -20.75 -20.91
C ARG A 10 -9.28 -20.78 -19.98
N GLY A 11 -10.40 -20.17 -20.37
CA GLY A 11 -11.64 -20.23 -19.59
C GLY A 11 -12.07 -21.67 -19.33
N PHE A 12 -12.05 -22.51 -20.37
CA PHE A 12 -12.37 -23.93 -20.27
C PHE A 12 -11.40 -24.70 -19.36
N LEU A 13 -10.10 -24.37 -19.39
CA LEU A 13 -9.12 -24.97 -18.49
C LEU A 13 -9.46 -24.65 -17.02
N TRP A 14 -9.85 -23.41 -16.71
CA TRP A 14 -10.20 -23.01 -15.35
C TRP A 14 -11.48 -23.68 -14.87
N ASP A 15 -12.48 -23.81 -15.73
CA ASP A 15 -13.73 -24.49 -15.44
C ASP A 15 -13.50 -25.99 -15.16
N GLU A 16 -12.66 -26.67 -15.96
CA GLU A 16 -12.29 -28.06 -15.72
C GLU A 16 -11.54 -28.24 -14.40
N LEU A 17 -10.56 -27.37 -14.12
CA LEU A 17 -9.80 -27.43 -12.87
C LEU A 17 -10.66 -27.10 -11.65
N ALA A 18 -11.63 -26.19 -11.77
CA ALA A 18 -12.62 -25.92 -10.73
C ALA A 18 -13.58 -27.11 -10.54
N GLY A 19 -13.96 -27.79 -11.61
CA GLY A 19 -14.72 -29.04 -11.55
C GLY A 19 -13.97 -30.14 -10.81
N VAL A 20 -12.69 -30.35 -11.13
CA VAL A 20 -11.83 -31.33 -10.44
C VAL A 20 -11.63 -30.95 -8.97
N HIS A 21 -11.44 -29.66 -8.66
CA HIS A 21 -11.37 -29.16 -7.28
C HIS A 21 -12.64 -29.50 -6.49
N SER A 22 -13.81 -29.33 -7.09
CA SER A 22 -15.09 -29.59 -6.42
C SER A 22 -15.32 -31.06 -6.06
N TRP A 23 -14.53 -31.99 -6.62
CA TRP A 23 -14.67 -33.43 -6.40
C TRP A 23 -13.71 -33.98 -5.34
N TRP A 24 -12.74 -33.19 -4.88
CA TRP A 24 -11.75 -33.61 -3.90
C TRP A 24 -11.87 -32.81 -2.60
N ASP A 25 -12.35 -33.47 -1.54
CA ASP A 25 -12.39 -32.94 -0.17
C ASP A 25 -11.02 -33.01 0.55
N LEU A 26 -9.92 -33.02 -0.21
CA LEU A 26 -8.56 -33.12 0.33
C LEU A 26 -7.67 -31.99 -0.20
N PRO A 27 -6.63 -31.59 0.56
CA PRO A 27 -5.64 -30.64 0.07
C PRO A 27 -4.99 -31.16 -1.22
N TRP A 28 -4.94 -30.30 -2.24
CA TRP A 28 -4.45 -30.67 -3.57
C TRP A 28 -3.51 -29.58 -4.10
N CYS A 29 -2.65 -29.96 -5.03
CA CYS A 29 -1.79 -29.00 -5.73
C CYS A 29 -1.84 -29.25 -7.24
N ILE A 30 -1.72 -28.18 -8.01
CA ILE A 30 -1.53 -28.23 -9.46
C ILE A 30 -0.17 -27.66 -9.80
N GLY A 31 0.67 -28.45 -10.47
CA GLY A 31 1.93 -27.99 -11.03
C GLY A 31 1.91 -27.99 -12.56
N GLY A 32 2.58 -27.02 -13.18
CA GLY A 32 2.85 -27.02 -14.61
C GLY A 32 3.00 -25.62 -15.21
N ASP A 33 3.02 -25.55 -16.54
CA ASP A 33 3.14 -24.30 -17.29
C ASP A 33 1.77 -23.87 -17.80
N PHE A 34 1.21 -22.82 -17.21
CA PHE A 34 -0.14 -22.35 -17.52
C PHE A 34 -0.18 -21.31 -18.65
N ASN A 35 0.98 -20.92 -19.21
CA ASN A 35 1.09 -19.89 -20.24
C ASN A 35 0.39 -18.54 -19.89
N VAL A 36 0.21 -18.25 -18.59
CA VAL A 36 -0.42 -17.03 -18.08
C VAL A 36 0.41 -16.45 -16.94
N VAL A 37 0.38 -15.12 -16.82
CA VAL A 37 1.11 -14.36 -15.81
C VAL A 37 0.09 -13.88 -14.77
N ARG A 38 0.34 -14.15 -13.47
CA ARG A 38 -0.59 -13.79 -12.39
C ARG A 38 -0.44 -12.32 -12.01
N PHE A 39 0.78 -11.84 -11.91
CA PHE A 39 1.06 -10.47 -11.51
C PHE A 39 1.63 -9.66 -12.67
N PRO A 40 1.13 -8.43 -12.93
CA PRO A 40 1.72 -7.55 -13.95
C PRO A 40 3.22 -7.29 -13.74
N SER A 41 3.72 -7.45 -12.51
CA SER A 41 5.14 -7.33 -12.16
C SER A 41 6.03 -8.48 -12.64
N GLU A 42 5.47 -9.64 -13.00
CA GLU A 42 6.21 -10.79 -13.53
C GLU A 42 6.56 -10.62 -15.02
N SER A 43 5.87 -9.72 -15.74
CA SER A 43 6.15 -9.43 -17.14
C SER A 43 7.14 -8.28 -17.28
N PHE A 44 8.38 -8.58 -17.65
CA PHE A 44 9.47 -7.61 -17.84
C PHE A 44 9.14 -6.49 -18.87
N ARG A 45 8.13 -6.68 -19.73
CA ARG A 45 7.79 -5.74 -20.83
C ARG A 45 6.37 -5.21 -20.83
N ARG A 46 5.44 -5.72 -20.00
CA ARG A 46 4.01 -5.39 -20.13
C ARG A 46 3.38 -5.06 -18.78
N ARG A 47 3.09 -3.78 -18.56
CA ARG A 47 2.42 -3.24 -17.36
C ARG A 47 0.89 -3.31 -17.40
N ARG A 48 0.30 -3.77 -18.50
CA ARG A 48 -1.16 -3.86 -18.66
C ARG A 48 -1.64 -5.23 -18.24
N VAL A 49 -2.59 -5.28 -17.32
CA VAL A 49 -3.26 -6.51 -16.89
C VAL A 49 -4.03 -7.08 -18.08
N ARG A 50 -3.79 -8.35 -18.43
CA ARG A 50 -4.61 -9.06 -19.42
C ARG A 50 -5.87 -9.61 -18.75
N PRO A 51 -7.00 -9.73 -19.46
CA PRO A 51 -8.18 -10.42 -18.92
C PRO A 51 -7.84 -11.80 -18.33
N ALA A 52 -7.04 -12.60 -19.04
CA ALA A 52 -6.57 -13.90 -18.56
C ALA A 52 -5.76 -13.85 -17.24
N SER A 53 -5.06 -12.75 -16.97
CA SER A 53 -4.33 -12.55 -15.69
C SER A 53 -5.29 -12.26 -14.53
N VAL A 54 -6.40 -11.58 -14.81
CA VAL A 54 -7.46 -11.31 -13.82
C VAL A 54 -8.17 -12.61 -13.48
N GLU A 55 -8.60 -13.35 -14.50
CA GLU A 55 -9.26 -14.66 -14.34
C GLU A 55 -8.36 -15.66 -13.59
N PHE A 56 -7.07 -15.73 -13.93
CA PHE A 56 -6.13 -16.58 -13.21
C PHE A 56 -5.94 -16.14 -11.75
N SER A 57 -5.90 -14.82 -11.50
CA SER A 57 -5.81 -14.32 -10.14
C SER A 57 -7.08 -14.62 -9.34
N GLU A 58 -8.26 -14.55 -9.94
CA GLU A 58 -9.54 -14.90 -9.30
C GLU A 58 -9.62 -16.39 -9.00
N TYR A 59 -9.23 -17.25 -9.96
CA TYR A 59 -9.12 -18.69 -9.76
C TYR A 59 -8.19 -19.04 -8.58
N CYS A 60 -7.05 -18.35 -8.45
CA CYS A 60 -6.11 -18.54 -7.35
C CYS A 60 -6.51 -17.81 -6.04
N GLY A 61 -7.76 -17.36 -5.91
CA GLY A 61 -8.28 -16.75 -4.69
C GLY A 61 -8.00 -15.25 -4.52
N GLY A 62 -7.68 -14.50 -5.57
CA GLY A 62 -7.41 -13.05 -5.50
C GLY A 62 -6.04 -12.66 -4.93
N ILE A 63 -5.76 -11.35 -4.92
CA ILE A 63 -4.56 -10.76 -4.29
C ILE A 63 -4.90 -10.39 -2.85
N HIS A 64 -4.73 -11.32 -1.92
CA HIS A 64 -4.87 -11.01 -0.51
C HIS A 64 -3.70 -10.16 -0.04
N SER A 65 -3.89 -8.83 0.08
CA SER A 65 -2.96 -8.02 0.87
C SER A 65 -3.23 -8.35 2.34
N GLY A 66 -2.32 -9.08 2.99
CA GLY A 66 -2.43 -9.37 4.43
C GLY A 66 -2.69 -8.13 5.28
N ARG A 67 -3.23 -8.32 6.50
CA ARG A 67 -3.57 -7.22 7.43
C ARG A 67 -2.39 -6.25 7.56
N ARG A 68 -2.57 -5.01 7.09
CA ARG A 68 -1.55 -3.96 7.18
C ARG A 68 -1.32 -3.60 8.65
N TYR A 69 -0.14 -3.95 9.17
CA TYR A 69 0.29 -3.54 10.50
C TYR A 69 0.39 -2.02 10.58
N PHE A 70 0.12 -1.48 11.77
CA PHE A 70 0.22 -0.04 11.99
C PHE A 70 1.68 0.41 11.86
N LYS A 71 1.89 1.45 11.07
CA LYS A 71 3.17 2.13 10.94
C LYS A 71 2.99 3.56 11.36
N PHE A 72 3.87 4.02 12.22
CA PHE A 72 3.97 5.44 12.53
C PHE A 72 4.53 6.15 11.31
N GLU A 73 3.88 7.19 10.81
CA GLU A 73 4.39 7.97 9.66
C GLU A 73 5.15 9.20 10.20
N ASN A 74 6.42 9.33 9.84
CA ASN A 74 7.27 10.42 10.35
C ASN A 74 6.75 11.81 9.97
N MET A 75 5.97 11.92 8.90
CA MET A 75 5.35 13.17 8.47
C MET A 75 4.40 13.75 9.53
N TRP A 76 3.84 12.92 10.42
CA TRP A 76 3.00 13.38 11.53
C TRP A 76 3.73 14.34 12.46
N LEU A 77 5.04 14.15 12.65
CA LEU A 77 5.87 15.00 13.52
C LEU A 77 6.05 16.42 12.97
N LYS A 78 5.79 16.64 11.67
CA LYS A 78 5.85 17.96 11.04
C LYS A 78 4.51 18.68 11.08
N SER A 79 3.44 18.01 11.50
CA SER A 79 2.15 18.65 11.67
C SER A 79 2.16 19.53 12.91
N GLU A 80 1.67 20.75 12.75
CA GLU A 80 1.51 21.68 13.86
C GLU A 80 0.59 21.09 14.94
N GLY A 81 0.99 21.24 16.21
CA GLY A 81 0.23 20.74 17.35
C GLY A 81 0.21 19.21 17.53
N PHE A 82 0.94 18.43 16.72
CA PHE A 82 0.92 16.96 16.82
C PHE A 82 1.30 16.44 18.21
N VAL A 83 2.41 16.91 18.76
CA VAL A 83 2.91 16.48 20.07
C VAL A 83 1.91 16.81 21.17
N GLU A 84 1.32 18.00 21.13
CA GLU A 84 0.34 18.43 22.13
C GLU A 84 -0.92 17.58 22.05
N ARG A 85 -1.42 17.32 20.84
CA ARG A 85 -2.55 16.42 20.61
C ARG A 85 -2.32 15.03 21.21
N VAL A 86 -1.14 14.43 20.97
CA VAL A 86 -0.78 13.12 21.52
C VAL A 86 -0.73 13.16 23.05
N LYS A 87 -0.20 14.23 23.66
CA LYS A 87 -0.20 14.39 25.12
C LYS A 87 -1.62 14.45 25.68
N GLN A 88 -2.50 15.22 25.05
CA GLN A 88 -3.90 15.35 25.49
C GLN A 88 -4.63 14.00 25.44
N TRP A 89 -4.45 13.24 24.37
CA TRP A 89 -4.98 11.88 24.28
C TRP A 89 -4.37 10.95 25.33
N TRP A 90 -3.06 11.02 25.55
CA TRP A 90 -2.38 10.13 26.50
C TRP A 90 -2.87 10.29 27.94
N ILE A 91 -3.17 11.53 28.34
CA ILE A 91 -3.69 11.88 29.66
C ILE A 91 -5.16 11.47 29.80
N SER A 92 -5.95 11.59 28.73
CA SER A 92 -7.37 11.23 28.75
C SER A 92 -7.62 9.72 28.86
N TYR A 93 -6.66 8.89 28.45
CA TYR A 93 -6.78 7.44 28.57
C TYR A 93 -6.70 6.95 30.02
N GLN A 94 -7.79 6.38 30.52
CA GLN A 94 -7.90 5.78 31.84
C GLN A 94 -8.12 4.27 31.70
N PHE A 95 -7.22 3.48 32.30
CA PHE A 95 -7.30 2.02 32.32
C PHE A 95 -6.89 1.53 33.71
N ASN A 96 -7.52 0.45 34.18
CA ASN A 96 -7.23 -0.18 35.47
C ASN A 96 -6.51 -1.52 35.24
N GLY A 97 -5.54 -1.85 36.09
CA GLY A 97 -4.81 -3.12 36.02
C GLY A 97 -3.33 -2.96 36.35
N THR A 98 -2.51 -3.93 35.93
CA THR A 98 -1.06 -3.86 36.09
C THR A 98 -0.47 -2.74 35.22
N PRO A 99 0.69 -2.16 35.60
CA PRO A 99 1.34 -1.12 34.80
C PRO A 99 1.54 -1.52 33.32
N SER A 100 1.95 -2.76 33.07
CA SER A 100 2.11 -3.29 31.70
C SER A 100 0.79 -3.36 30.94
N PHE A 101 -0.30 -3.76 31.60
CA PHE A 101 -1.65 -3.78 31.01
C PHE A 101 -2.14 -2.37 30.68
N ILE A 102 -1.96 -1.41 31.59
CA ILE A 102 -2.34 -0.01 31.38
C ILE A 102 -1.58 0.55 30.18
N PHE A 103 -0.26 0.35 30.14
CA PHE A 103 0.59 0.84 29.05
C PHE A 103 0.19 0.25 27.70
N ALA A 104 -0.02 -1.07 27.62
CA ALA A 104 -0.43 -1.74 26.40
C ALA A 104 -1.78 -1.21 25.88
N ASN A 105 -2.76 -0.96 26.76
CA ASN A 105 -4.06 -0.42 26.37
C ASN A 105 -3.97 1.05 25.96
N LYS A 106 -3.12 1.87 26.59
CA LYS A 106 -2.84 3.23 26.13
C LYS A 106 -2.25 3.25 24.73
N LEU A 107 -1.31 2.36 24.42
CA LEU A 107 -0.76 2.23 23.06
C LEU A 107 -1.82 1.80 22.04
N LYS A 108 -2.73 0.87 22.42
CA LYS A 108 -3.85 0.45 21.55
C LYS A 108 -4.82 1.61 21.26
N ALA A 109 -5.17 2.39 22.29
CA ALA A 109 -6.02 3.58 22.15
C ALA A 109 -5.34 4.66 21.28
N LEU A 110 -4.07 4.95 21.56
CA LEU A 110 -3.27 5.90 20.78
C LEU A 110 -3.19 5.50 19.30
N LYS A 111 -2.95 4.22 19.01
CA LYS A 111 -2.94 3.69 17.65
C LYS A 111 -4.26 3.93 16.92
N ARG A 112 -5.41 3.78 17.60
CA ARG A 112 -6.73 4.02 17.01
C ARG A 112 -6.90 5.50 16.67
N ASP A 113 -6.61 6.37 17.64
CA ASP A 113 -6.84 7.81 17.48
C ASP A 113 -5.87 8.42 16.44
N LEU A 114 -4.62 7.92 16.38
CA LEU A 114 -3.68 8.26 15.30
C LEU A 114 -4.18 7.85 13.91
N LYS A 115 -4.80 6.67 13.78
CA LYS A 115 -5.36 6.22 12.49
C LYS A 115 -6.51 7.11 12.04
N GLU A 116 -7.41 7.43 12.97
CA GLU A 116 -8.56 8.28 12.69
C GLU A 116 -8.10 9.71 12.32
N TRP A 117 -7.20 10.29 13.12
CA TRP A 117 -6.62 11.59 12.82
C TRP A 117 -5.86 11.60 11.50
N ASN A 118 -5.09 10.55 11.18
CA ASN A 118 -4.40 10.47 9.89
C ASN A 118 -5.40 10.51 8.72
N LYS A 119 -6.52 9.79 8.84
CA LYS A 119 -7.57 9.78 7.83
C LYS A 119 -8.23 11.16 7.69
N GLN A 120 -8.50 11.85 8.80
CA GLN A 120 -9.17 13.15 8.80
C GLN A 120 -8.27 14.31 8.34
N SER A 121 -7.00 14.32 8.76
CA SER A 121 -6.09 15.44 8.52
C SER A 121 -5.25 15.29 7.24
N PHE A 122 -4.93 14.06 6.82
CA PHE A 122 -4.06 13.82 5.66
C PHE A 122 -4.73 13.02 4.55
N GLY A 123 -5.73 12.19 4.85
CA GLY A 123 -6.41 11.36 3.87
C GLY A 123 -5.45 10.46 3.08
N ASP A 124 -5.76 10.22 1.81
CA ASP A 124 -4.78 9.69 0.86
C ASP A 124 -3.93 10.85 0.32
N ILE A 125 -2.67 10.91 0.78
CA ILE A 125 -1.70 11.95 0.40
C ILE A 125 -1.57 12.05 -1.13
N ARG A 126 -1.65 10.91 -1.85
CA ARG A 126 -1.49 10.87 -3.31
C ARG A 126 -2.72 11.40 -4.03
N GLU A 127 -3.91 11.06 -3.52
CA GLU A 127 -5.16 11.61 -4.05
C GLU A 127 -5.22 13.13 -3.82
N ASN A 128 -4.85 13.58 -2.62
CA ASN A 128 -4.75 15.01 -2.30
C ASN A 128 -3.72 15.73 -3.17
N ASN A 129 -2.55 15.12 -3.44
CA ASN A 129 -1.55 15.67 -4.37
C ASN A 129 -2.16 15.85 -5.77
N ASN A 130 -2.81 14.82 -6.31
CA ASN A 130 -3.45 14.88 -7.63
C ASN A 130 -4.55 15.94 -7.72
N ILE A 131 -5.41 16.06 -6.70
CA ILE A 131 -6.49 17.07 -6.66
C ILE A 131 -5.90 18.47 -6.72
N LYS A 132 -4.90 18.77 -5.87
CA LYS A 132 -4.25 20.09 -5.83
C LYS A 132 -3.52 20.39 -7.14
N TRP A 133 -2.90 19.39 -7.76
CA TRP A 133 -2.27 19.53 -9.06
C TRP A 133 -3.28 19.87 -10.17
N LEU A 134 -4.44 19.21 -10.19
CA LEU A 134 -5.52 19.50 -11.16
C LEU A 134 -6.10 20.91 -10.98
N GLU A 135 -6.29 21.36 -9.73
CA GLU A 135 -6.75 22.73 -9.45
C GLU A 135 -5.76 23.78 -9.96
N ILE A 136 -4.46 23.57 -9.74
CA ILE A 136 -3.40 24.45 -10.27
C ILE A 136 -3.39 24.42 -11.81
N GLN A 137 -3.52 23.24 -12.41
CA GLN A 137 -3.54 23.08 -13.86
C GLN A 137 -4.71 23.84 -14.51
N GLU A 138 -5.89 23.86 -13.87
CA GLU A 138 -7.03 24.63 -14.37
C GLU A 138 -6.80 26.14 -14.26
N LEU A 139 -6.18 26.61 -13.17
CA LEU A 139 -5.79 28.02 -13.02
C LEU A 139 -4.74 28.44 -14.07
N ASP A 140 -3.75 27.58 -14.33
CA ASP A 140 -2.75 27.82 -15.37
C ASP A 140 -3.41 27.87 -16.77
N ARG A 141 -4.40 27.00 -17.04
CA ARG A 141 -5.18 27.02 -18.29
C ARG A 141 -6.03 28.28 -18.42
N LEU A 142 -6.63 28.77 -17.34
CA LEU A 142 -7.38 30.03 -17.34
C LEU A 142 -6.46 31.22 -17.59
N GLN A 143 -5.24 31.19 -17.04
CA GLN A 143 -4.22 32.22 -17.23
C GLN A 143 -3.76 32.37 -18.68
N GLU A 144 -3.77 31.28 -19.46
CA GLU A 144 -3.49 31.31 -20.91
C GLU A 144 -4.56 32.06 -21.71
N VAL A 145 -5.81 32.04 -21.25
CA VAL A 145 -6.96 32.64 -21.94
C VAL A 145 -7.19 34.08 -21.48
N ARG A 146 -6.99 34.37 -20.19
CA ARG A 146 -7.15 35.71 -19.60
C ARG A 146 -6.25 35.92 -18.38
N PRO A 147 -5.95 37.17 -18.00
CA PRO A 147 -5.37 37.45 -16.69
C PRO A 147 -6.25 36.89 -15.55
N LEU A 148 -5.61 36.33 -14.53
CA LEU A 148 -6.27 35.88 -13.30
C LEU A 148 -6.69 37.09 -12.45
N SER A 149 -7.87 37.00 -11.84
CA SER A 149 -8.32 37.96 -10.82
C SER A 149 -7.46 37.89 -9.56
N GLU A 150 -7.54 38.91 -8.70
CA GLU A 150 -6.79 38.92 -7.43
C GLU A 150 -7.13 37.72 -6.54
N GLU A 151 -8.40 37.31 -6.49
CA GLU A 151 -8.85 36.14 -5.73
C GLU A 151 -8.26 34.83 -6.29
N GLU A 152 -8.23 34.67 -7.61
CA GLU A 152 -7.64 33.49 -8.26
C GLU A 152 -6.12 33.43 -8.08
N GLN A 153 -5.45 34.59 -8.06
CA GLN A 153 -4.02 34.68 -7.76
C GLN A 153 -3.72 34.29 -6.31
N LEU A 154 -4.55 34.74 -5.37
CA LEU A 154 -4.46 34.34 -3.97
C LEU A 154 -4.70 32.84 -3.81
N GLN A 155 -5.76 32.32 -4.44
CA GLN A 155 -6.06 30.89 -4.45
C GLN A 155 -4.90 30.08 -5.02
N ARG A 156 -4.31 30.48 -6.15
CA ARG A 156 -3.14 29.83 -6.74
C ARG A 156 -1.98 29.78 -5.76
N THR A 157 -1.71 30.89 -5.06
CA THR A 157 -0.63 30.99 -4.09
C THR A 157 -0.83 30.03 -2.92
N VAL A 158 -2.05 29.96 -2.38
CA VAL A 158 -2.41 29.02 -1.30
C VAL A 158 -2.27 27.57 -1.78
N LEU A 159 -2.78 27.25 -2.98
CA LEU A 159 -2.70 25.90 -3.55
C LEU A 159 -1.25 25.44 -3.76
N VAL A 160 -0.38 26.32 -4.25
CA VAL A 160 1.05 26.02 -4.43
C VAL A 160 1.71 25.73 -3.09
N ALA A 161 1.46 26.55 -2.06
CA ALA A 161 2.00 26.33 -0.72
C ALA A 161 1.51 25.00 -0.10
N ASP A 162 0.22 24.69 -0.27
CA ASP A 162 -0.35 23.42 0.17
C ASP A 162 0.23 22.22 -0.59
N LEU A 163 0.45 22.35 -1.90
CA LEU A 163 1.08 21.32 -2.71
C LEU A 163 2.52 21.06 -2.25
N GLU A 164 3.31 22.11 -1.99
CA GLU A 164 4.66 21.97 -1.45
C GLU A 164 4.67 21.22 -0.11
N ARG A 165 3.72 21.53 0.77
CA ARG A 165 3.54 20.80 2.04
C ARG A 165 3.21 19.33 1.82
N ILE A 166 2.30 19.00 0.89
CA ILE A 166 1.93 17.62 0.56
C ILE A 166 3.12 16.86 -0.04
N ILE A 167 3.88 17.48 -0.93
CA ILE A 167 5.09 16.87 -1.54
C ILE A 167 6.11 16.52 -0.45
N LEU A 168 6.37 17.41 0.51
CA LEU A 168 7.27 17.15 1.63
C LEU A 168 6.77 15.98 2.50
N GLN A 169 5.46 15.89 2.74
CA GLN A 169 4.85 14.79 3.48
C GLN A 169 5.01 13.46 2.74
N GLU A 170 4.78 13.46 1.43
CA GLU A 170 4.95 12.31 0.57
C GLU A 170 6.42 11.85 0.55
N GLU A 171 7.37 12.76 0.39
CA GLU A 171 8.81 12.48 0.44
C GLU A 171 9.21 11.82 1.77
N MET A 172 8.76 12.38 2.91
CA MET A 172 9.05 11.81 4.22
C MET A 172 8.50 10.39 4.38
N SER A 173 7.27 10.13 3.91
CA SER A 173 6.67 8.79 3.95
C SER A 173 7.47 7.80 3.10
N TRP A 174 7.88 8.20 1.90
CA TRP A 174 8.67 7.35 1.00
C TRP A 174 10.10 7.12 1.50
N ARG A 175 10.73 8.13 2.09
CA ARG A 175 12.04 7.99 2.73
C ARG A 175 11.98 7.01 3.90
N GLN A 176 10.94 7.08 4.72
CA GLN A 176 10.74 6.13 5.81
C GLN A 176 10.50 4.70 5.29
N LYS A 177 9.65 4.55 4.25
CA LYS A 177 9.34 3.25 3.64
C LYS A 177 10.53 2.59 2.96
N SER A 178 11.40 3.38 2.34
CA SER A 178 12.59 2.90 1.63
C SER A 178 13.75 2.54 2.55
N ARG A 179 13.77 3.03 3.81
CA ARG A 179 14.89 2.85 4.77
C ARG A 179 16.25 3.35 4.24
N ALA A 180 16.25 4.24 3.25
CA ALA A 180 17.46 4.76 2.64
C ALA A 180 18.15 5.77 3.58
N LEU A 181 19.32 5.41 4.12
CA LEU A 181 20.07 6.22 5.09
C LEU A 181 20.98 7.28 4.44
N TRP A 182 21.36 7.10 3.16
CA TRP A 182 22.50 7.81 2.56
C TRP A 182 22.16 8.96 1.60
N LEU A 183 20.87 9.29 1.41
CA LEU A 183 20.49 10.38 0.52
C LEU A 183 20.62 11.74 1.23
N ARG A 184 21.72 12.44 0.93
CA ARG A 184 21.82 13.90 1.06
C ARG A 184 21.19 14.50 -0.20
N GLU A 185 20.11 15.25 0.00
CA GLU A 185 19.35 16.07 -0.97
C GLU A 185 19.77 15.99 -2.44
N GLY A 186 18.88 15.44 -3.28
CA GLY A 186 19.08 15.40 -4.72
C GLY A 186 17.86 14.81 -5.43
N ASP A 187 17.03 15.71 -5.96
CA ASP A 187 15.78 15.50 -6.71
C ASP A 187 14.52 15.22 -5.85
N ARG A 188 13.47 16.02 -6.06
CA ARG A 188 12.12 15.90 -5.43
C ARG A 188 11.34 14.68 -5.94
N SER A 189 11.98 13.82 -6.75
CA SER A 189 11.35 12.65 -7.37
C SER A 189 11.30 11.45 -6.41
N THR A 190 10.10 11.08 -5.97
CA THR A 190 9.86 9.89 -5.13
C THR A 190 10.15 8.56 -5.84
N LYS A 191 10.38 8.56 -7.17
CA LYS A 191 10.60 7.36 -8.00
C LYS A 191 11.74 6.47 -7.49
N PHE A 192 12.80 7.06 -6.96
CA PHE A 192 13.92 6.34 -6.36
C PHE A 192 13.47 5.55 -5.11
N PHE A 193 12.79 6.23 -4.18
CA PHE A 193 12.28 5.61 -2.96
C PHE A 193 11.23 4.54 -3.26
N HIS A 194 10.38 4.76 -4.28
CA HIS A 194 9.46 3.74 -4.78
C HIS A 194 10.19 2.49 -5.25
N SER A 195 11.27 2.63 -6.03
CA SER A 195 12.06 1.50 -6.53
C SER A 195 12.66 0.68 -5.39
N ILE A 196 13.27 1.35 -4.41
CA ILE A 196 13.88 0.70 -3.24
C ILE A 196 12.82 0.02 -2.36
N ALA A 197 11.73 0.72 -2.02
CA ALA A 197 10.66 0.16 -1.20
C ALA A 197 10.00 -1.06 -1.88
N ASN A 198 9.81 -1.01 -3.21
CA ASN A 198 9.32 -2.15 -3.99
C ASN A 198 10.32 -3.30 -4.04
N SER A 199 11.62 -3.01 -4.12
CA SER A 199 12.67 -4.04 -4.05
C SER A 199 12.68 -4.76 -2.69
N HIS A 200 12.60 -4.00 -1.59
CA HIS A 200 12.48 -4.59 -0.25
C HIS A 200 11.19 -5.39 -0.10
N ARG A 201 10.05 -4.89 -0.60
CA ARG A 201 8.78 -5.63 -0.56
C ARG A 201 8.88 -6.98 -1.28
N ARG A 202 9.56 -7.02 -2.44
CA ARG A 202 9.79 -8.26 -3.20
C ARG A 202 10.71 -9.22 -2.46
N ASN A 203 11.81 -8.73 -1.89
CA ASN A 203 12.76 -9.59 -1.17
C ASN A 203 12.24 -10.10 0.18
N ASN A 204 11.33 -9.35 0.82
CA ASN A 204 10.76 -9.72 2.12
C ASN A 204 9.42 -10.48 1.98
N ASN A 205 8.99 -10.79 0.75
CA ASN A 205 7.80 -11.61 0.53
C ASN A 205 8.18 -13.08 0.74
N ILE A 206 7.61 -13.70 1.78
CA ILE A 206 7.80 -15.12 2.06
C ILE A 206 6.66 -15.87 1.37
N GLU A 207 6.95 -16.42 0.19
CA GLU A 207 5.98 -17.20 -0.60
C GLU A 207 5.93 -18.67 -0.15
N VAL A 208 7.03 -19.17 0.44
CA VAL A 208 7.15 -20.54 0.94
C VAL A 208 7.94 -20.52 2.25
N LEU A 209 7.44 -21.19 3.27
CA LEU A 209 8.14 -21.41 4.54
C LEU A 209 8.37 -22.90 4.74
N LYS A 210 9.57 -23.32 5.14
CA LYS A 210 9.86 -24.74 5.41
C LYS A 210 9.62 -25.02 6.89
N ILE A 211 8.56 -25.77 7.21
CA ILE A 211 8.18 -26.15 8.57
C ILE A 211 8.45 -27.66 8.71
N GLU A 212 9.29 -28.04 9.67
CA GLU A 212 9.65 -29.45 9.95
C GLU A 212 10.13 -30.25 8.71
N GLY A 213 10.77 -29.57 7.76
CA GLY A 213 11.28 -30.20 6.53
C GLY A 213 10.30 -30.25 5.37
N MET A 214 9.03 -29.89 5.57
CA MET A 214 8.00 -29.79 4.53
C MET A 214 7.80 -28.32 4.09
N GLU A 215 7.61 -28.11 2.79
CA GLU A 215 7.32 -26.78 2.24
C GLU A 215 5.85 -26.42 2.50
N CYS A 216 5.63 -25.37 3.29
CA CYS A 216 4.32 -24.79 3.54
C CYS A 216 4.13 -23.54 2.67
N ARG A 217 3.02 -23.50 1.94
CA ARG A 217 2.59 -22.35 1.11
C ARG A 217 1.28 -21.74 1.60
N ASP A 218 0.73 -22.29 2.67
CA ASP A 218 -0.52 -21.83 3.26
C ASP A 218 -0.27 -20.53 4.03
N GLU A 219 -0.95 -19.45 3.61
CA GLU A 219 -0.74 -18.11 4.16
C GLU A 219 -1.19 -18.02 5.64
N GLU A 220 -2.11 -18.87 6.12
CA GLU A 220 -2.52 -18.90 7.53
C GLU A 220 -1.47 -19.62 8.39
N VAL A 221 -0.97 -20.77 7.91
CA VAL A 221 0.05 -21.55 8.63
C VAL A 221 1.39 -20.82 8.68
N ILE A 222 1.78 -20.14 7.60
CA ILE A 222 2.96 -19.27 7.56
C ILE A 222 2.80 -18.12 8.56
N LYS A 223 1.61 -17.52 8.66
CA LYS A 223 1.36 -16.41 9.61
C LYS A 223 1.50 -16.87 11.06
N GLU A 224 0.95 -18.03 11.41
CA GLU A 224 1.02 -18.59 12.77
C GLU A 224 2.45 -18.95 13.17
N HIS A 225 3.24 -19.52 12.26
CA HIS A 225 4.64 -19.90 12.52
C HIS A 225 5.64 -18.73 12.51
N VAL A 226 5.32 -17.62 11.84
CA VAL A 226 6.23 -16.46 11.75
C VAL A 226 5.98 -15.45 12.88
N THR A 227 4.85 -15.53 13.59
CA THR A 227 4.55 -14.69 14.75
C THR A 227 5.09 -15.29 16.06
N ASP A 228 6.35 -14.99 16.37
CA ASP A 228 6.90 -14.92 17.74
C ASP A 228 7.67 -13.59 17.91
#